data_AF-A0A6N2SS91-F1
#
_entry.id   AF-A0A6N2SS91-F1
#
_cell.length_a   1.000
_cell.length_b   1.000
_cell.length_c   1.000
_cell.angle_alpha   90.00
_cell.angle_beta   90.00
_cell.angle_gamma   90.00
#
_symmetry.space_group_name_H-M   'P 1'
#
loop_
_entity.id
_entity.type
_entity.pdbx_description
1 polymer ?
#
loop_
_entity_poly.entity_id
_entity_poly.type
_entity_poly.pdbx_seq_one_letter_code
_entity_poly.pdbx_strand_id
1 'polypeptide(L)'
;MKNRIIKTIITLLTSTLLLGCNTLEVNKTESEQTAQTIRNDIDFGNVEIYHSTSKEEFDRLTPILENRNGKIIIEVIEGTVLDNNGNGTDITGKYIKYDSDRFSKGDKVQTVFIYNPKTNTFDDVLYRIDSLIE
;
A
#
# COMPACT_ATOMS: atom_id res chain seq x y z
N MET A 1 -5.58 7.91 -18.35
CA MET A 1 -5.92 8.46 -17.02
C MET A 1 -5.84 7.40 -15.91
N LYS A 2 -6.46 6.22 -16.09
CA LYS A 2 -6.43 5.06 -15.16
C LYS A 2 -5.01 4.71 -14.64
N ASN A 3 -4.05 4.50 -15.55
CA ASN A 3 -2.65 4.19 -15.18
C ASN A 3 -1.88 5.37 -14.58
N ARG A 4 -2.40 6.60 -14.63
CA ARG A 4 -1.71 7.78 -14.09
C ARG A 4 -2.00 7.95 -12.60
N ILE A 5 -3.27 7.84 -12.18
CA ILE A 5 -3.70 7.96 -10.77
C ILE A 5 -3.00 6.91 -9.89
N ILE A 6 -3.05 5.67 -10.36
CA ILE A 6 -2.35 4.53 -9.78
C ILE A 6 -0.86 4.80 -9.62
N LYS A 7 -0.20 5.25 -10.70
CA LYS A 7 1.24 5.53 -10.68
C LYS A 7 1.54 6.63 -9.67
N THR A 8 0.69 7.65 -9.56
CA THR A 8 0.84 8.73 -8.59
C THR A 8 0.70 8.25 -7.14
N ILE A 9 -0.30 7.40 -6.82
CA ILE A 9 -0.45 6.83 -5.46
C ILE A 9 0.77 5.96 -5.13
N ILE A 10 1.22 5.14 -6.08
CA ILE A 10 2.44 4.32 -5.92
C ILE A 10 3.66 5.22 -5.70
N THR A 11 3.84 6.30 -6.48
CA THR A 11 4.93 7.27 -6.30
C THR A 11 4.87 7.96 -4.93
N LEU A 12 3.67 8.31 -4.44
CA LEU A 12 3.51 8.92 -3.12
C LEU A 12 3.86 7.93 -2.00
N LEU A 13 3.31 6.71 -2.05
CA LEU A 13 3.58 5.67 -1.06
C LEU A 13 5.06 5.24 -1.04
N THR A 14 5.67 5.07 -2.21
CA THR A 14 7.11 4.77 -2.31
C THR A 14 7.97 5.92 -1.77
N SER A 15 7.57 7.18 -1.96
CA SER A 15 8.28 8.33 -1.37
C SER A 15 8.19 8.37 0.16
N THR A 16 7.07 7.95 0.76
CA THR A 16 6.92 7.89 2.22
C THR A 16 7.62 6.67 2.85
N LEU A 17 7.68 5.55 2.12
CA LEU A 17 8.38 4.33 2.55
C LEU A 17 9.92 4.47 2.48
N LEU A 18 10.43 5.29 1.56
CA LEU A 18 11.88 5.60 1.46
C LEU A 18 12.35 6.63 2.51
N LEU A 19 11.44 7.24 3.27
CA LEU A 19 11.74 8.29 4.26
C LEU A 19 11.84 7.73 5.70
N GLY A 20 12.52 6.60 5.85
CA GLY A 20 13.34 6.35 7.05
C GLY A 20 14.64 7.16 7.05
N CYS A 21 14.82 8.14 6.16
CA CYS A 21 16.03 8.95 6.02
C CYS A 21 15.74 10.45 6.03
N ASN A 22 16.46 11.17 6.89
CA ASN A 22 16.62 12.61 6.84
C ASN A 22 17.23 13.03 5.48
N THR A 23 16.77 14.17 4.96
CA THR A 23 17.25 14.88 3.76
C THR A 23 17.14 14.15 2.41
N LEU A 24 16.12 14.52 1.64
CA LEU A 24 16.10 14.32 0.18
C LEU A 24 16.64 15.59 -0.50
N GLU A 25 17.81 15.52 -1.12
CA GLU A 25 18.14 16.47 -2.20
C GLU A 25 17.37 16.04 -3.46
N VAL A 26 16.20 16.66 -3.64
CA VAL A 26 15.40 16.54 -4.86
C VAL A 26 15.87 17.63 -5.83
N ASN A 27 16.35 17.22 -7.01
CA ASN A 27 16.68 18.14 -8.10
C ASN A 27 15.46 19.00 -8.47
N LYS A 28 15.63 20.31 -8.31
CA LYS A 28 14.60 21.32 -8.03
C LYS A 28 13.71 21.71 -9.22
N THR A 29 13.82 21.06 -10.37
CA THR A 29 13.27 21.61 -11.63
C THR A 29 12.12 20.80 -12.26
N GLU A 30 11.87 19.56 -11.82
CA GLU A 30 10.81 18.70 -12.39
C GLU A 30 9.64 18.41 -11.41
N SER A 31 9.77 18.83 -10.14
CA SER A 31 8.82 18.51 -9.07
C SER A 31 7.60 19.45 -9.02
N GLU A 32 7.72 20.71 -9.44
CA GLU A 32 6.67 21.72 -9.21
C GLU A 32 5.52 21.65 -10.22
N GLN A 33 5.80 21.43 -11.52
CA GLN A 33 4.73 21.30 -12.54
C GLN A 33 3.96 19.97 -12.41
N THR A 34 4.64 18.92 -11.97
CA THR A 34 4.04 17.60 -11.73
C THR A 34 3.14 17.66 -10.49
N ALA A 35 3.59 18.27 -9.39
CA ALA A 35 2.80 18.44 -8.16
C ALA A 35 1.56 19.34 -8.33
N GLN A 36 1.64 20.39 -9.14
CA GLN A 36 0.51 21.30 -9.40
C GLN A 36 -0.59 20.63 -10.25
N THR A 37 -0.20 19.83 -11.24
CA THR A 37 -1.15 19.06 -12.07
C THR A 37 -1.83 17.95 -11.27
N ILE A 38 -1.09 17.31 -10.35
CA ILE A 38 -1.57 16.28 -9.42
C ILE A 38 -2.67 16.79 -8.47
N ARG A 39 -2.57 18.04 -7.99
CA ARG A 39 -3.54 18.61 -7.04
C ARG A 39 -4.92 18.89 -7.64
N ASN A 40 -5.01 19.11 -8.94
CA ASN A 40 -6.28 19.50 -9.58
C ASN A 40 -7.10 18.31 -10.10
N ASP A 41 -6.47 17.15 -10.33
CA ASP A 41 -7.10 15.93 -10.87
C ASP A 41 -7.37 14.85 -9.81
N ILE A 42 -6.86 15.02 -8.58
CA ILE A 42 -7.06 14.07 -7.49
C ILE A 42 -7.98 14.71 -6.45
N ASP A 43 -9.23 14.26 -6.43
CA ASP A 43 -10.07 14.45 -5.26
C ASP A 43 -9.63 13.46 -4.16
N PHE A 44 -8.65 13.91 -3.35
CA PHE A 44 -8.17 13.18 -2.17
C PHE A 44 -9.29 12.94 -1.14
N GLY A 45 -10.47 13.56 -1.28
CA GLY A 45 -11.64 13.29 -0.44
C GLY A 45 -12.20 11.87 -0.57
N ASN A 46 -11.80 11.12 -1.61
CA ASN A 46 -12.26 9.75 -1.87
C ASN A 46 -11.21 8.65 -1.56
N VAL A 47 -10.15 8.98 -0.83
CA VAL A 47 -9.12 8.02 -0.40
C VAL A 47 -9.22 7.76 1.11
N GLU A 48 -9.25 6.50 1.50
CA GLU A 48 -9.25 6.08 2.91
C GLU A 48 -8.10 5.10 3.17
N ILE A 49 -7.35 5.32 4.25
CA ILE A 49 -6.19 4.51 4.64
C ILE A 49 -6.52 3.82 5.96
N TYR A 50 -6.35 2.51 6.00
CA TYR A 50 -6.57 1.67 7.17
C TYR A 50 -5.30 0.93 7.53
N HIS A 51 -5.02 0.86 8.82
CA HIS A 51 -3.98 0.01 9.37
C HIS A 51 -4.66 -1.19 10.02
N SER A 52 -4.29 -2.40 9.59
CA SER A 52 -4.82 -3.62 10.16
C SER A 52 -3.72 -4.28 10.99
N THR A 53 -3.65 -3.84 12.25
CA THR A 53 -2.69 -4.28 13.29
C THR A 53 -3.31 -5.23 14.30
N SER A 54 -4.56 -5.63 14.08
CA SER A 54 -5.23 -6.71 14.81
C SER A 54 -6.27 -7.40 13.94
N LYS A 55 -6.72 -8.59 14.38
CA LYS A 55 -7.85 -9.29 13.74
C LYS A 55 -9.12 -8.44 13.75
N GLU A 56 -9.37 -7.69 14.81
CA GLU A 56 -10.55 -6.84 14.96
C GLU A 56 -10.56 -5.70 13.94
N GLU A 57 -9.41 -5.08 13.69
CA GLU A 57 -9.25 -4.06 12.65
C GLU A 57 -9.41 -4.64 11.24
N PHE A 58 -8.86 -5.82 11.00
CA PHE A 58 -9.07 -6.56 9.74
C PHE A 58 -10.57 -6.87 9.52
N ASP A 59 -11.25 -7.40 10.53
CA ASP A 59 -12.66 -7.78 10.45
C ASP A 59 -13.55 -6.53 10.22
N ARG A 60 -13.16 -5.37 10.77
CA ARG A 60 -13.83 -4.07 10.51
C ARG A 60 -13.61 -3.56 9.09
N LEU A 61 -12.48 -3.86 8.47
CA LEU A 61 -12.18 -3.44 7.10
C LEU A 61 -13.01 -4.19 6.07
N THR A 62 -13.34 -5.46 6.32
CA THR A 62 -14.12 -6.32 5.40
C THR A 62 -15.42 -5.67 4.92
N PRO A 63 -16.36 -5.22 5.78
CA PRO A 63 -17.59 -4.58 5.33
C PRO A 63 -17.36 -3.23 4.64
N ILE A 64 -16.26 -2.54 4.93
CA ILE A 64 -15.89 -1.28 4.26
C ILE A 64 -15.48 -1.59 2.80
N LEU A 65 -14.66 -2.63 2.59
CA LEU A 65 -14.27 -3.09 1.26
C LEU A 65 -15.48 -3.53 0.43
N GLU A 66 -16.44 -4.21 1.05
CA GLU A 66 -17.68 -4.67 0.41
C GLU A 66 -18.68 -3.54 0.09
N ASN A 67 -18.49 -2.35 0.68
CA ASN A 67 -19.36 -1.20 0.49
C ASN A 67 -18.58 0.06 0.08
N ARG A 68 -17.44 -0.10 -0.59
CA ARG A 68 -16.52 1.01 -0.91
C ARG A 68 -17.04 1.98 -1.97
N ASN A 69 -17.90 1.51 -2.88
CA ASN A 69 -18.69 2.37 -3.78
C ASN A 69 -17.87 3.44 -4.54
N GLY A 70 -16.72 3.07 -5.09
CA GLY A 70 -15.84 3.98 -5.82
C GLY A 70 -14.73 4.62 -4.99
N LYS A 71 -14.75 4.47 -3.66
CA LYS A 71 -13.64 4.92 -2.79
C LYS A 71 -12.37 4.11 -3.05
N ILE A 72 -11.24 4.80 -3.00
CA ILE A 72 -9.92 4.18 -3.04
C ILE A 72 -9.56 3.80 -1.61
N ILE A 73 -9.58 2.51 -1.31
CA ILE A 73 -9.18 2.00 -0.01
C ILE A 73 -7.75 1.49 -0.09
N ILE A 74 -6.94 1.93 0.86
CA ILE A 74 -5.56 1.49 1.07
C ILE A 74 -5.51 0.78 2.42
N GLU A 75 -5.08 -0.48 2.43
CA GLU A 75 -4.80 -1.23 3.66
C GLU A 75 -3.28 -1.32 3.85
N VAL A 76 -2.83 -1.06 5.07
CA VAL A 76 -1.46 -1.25 5.51
C VAL A 76 -1.45 -2.34 6.58
N ILE A 77 -0.68 -3.40 6.32
CA ILE A 77 -0.45 -4.48 7.27
C ILE A 77 1.04 -4.70 7.47
N GLU A 78 1.37 -5.42 8.53
CA GLU A 78 2.70 -5.95 8.76
C GLU A 78 2.66 -7.48 8.70
N GLY A 79 3.74 -8.06 8.23
CA GLY A 79 3.93 -9.50 8.21
C GLY A 79 5.37 -9.91 8.40
N THR A 80 5.58 -11.21 8.49
CA THR A 80 6.88 -11.84 8.70
C THR A 80 7.11 -12.91 7.65
N VAL A 81 8.30 -12.93 7.04
CA VAL A 81 8.73 -14.02 6.16
C VAL A 81 9.13 -15.21 7.02
N LEU A 82 8.52 -16.38 6.78
CA LEU A 82 8.67 -17.58 7.60
C LEU A 82 9.71 -18.56 7.04
N ASP A 83 9.96 -18.53 5.73
CA ASP A 83 10.93 -19.42 5.08
C ASP A 83 11.65 -18.79 3.87
N ASN A 84 12.67 -19.50 3.38
CA ASN A 84 13.50 -19.07 2.24
C ASN A 84 12.75 -19.12 0.90
N ASN A 85 11.52 -19.64 0.87
CA ASN A 85 10.69 -19.61 -0.31
C ASN A 85 9.82 -18.34 -0.35
N GLY A 86 9.97 -17.42 0.61
CA GLY A 86 9.14 -16.22 0.70
C GLY A 86 7.73 -16.49 1.23
N ASN A 87 7.47 -17.66 1.82
CA ASN A 87 6.18 -17.89 2.49
C ASN A 87 6.18 -17.08 3.79
N GLY A 88 5.12 -16.31 4.03
CA GLY A 88 5.00 -15.45 5.18
C GLY A 88 3.60 -15.46 5.78
N THR A 89 3.46 -14.74 6.90
CA THR A 89 2.17 -14.50 7.55
C THR A 89 2.04 -13.02 7.91
N ASP A 90 0.83 -12.49 7.82
CA ASP A 90 0.50 -11.23 8.49
C ASP A 90 0.38 -11.42 10.00
N ILE A 91 0.20 -10.31 10.71
CA ILE A 91 -0.08 -10.26 12.15
C ILE A 91 -1.38 -10.95 12.59
N THR A 92 -2.31 -11.23 11.66
CA THR A 92 -3.57 -11.95 11.93
C THR A 92 -3.47 -13.47 11.69
N GLY A 93 -2.31 -13.95 11.22
CA GLY A 93 -2.06 -15.36 10.91
C GLY A 93 -2.41 -15.76 9.47
N LYS A 94 -2.70 -14.79 8.59
CA LYS A 94 -3.02 -15.07 7.19
C LYS A 94 -1.77 -15.17 6.34
N TYR A 95 -1.81 -16.11 5.40
CA TYR A 95 -0.72 -16.36 4.48
C TYR A 95 -0.47 -15.18 3.54
N ILE A 96 0.80 -14.84 3.37
CA ILE A 96 1.28 -13.87 2.39
C ILE A 96 2.47 -14.46 1.66
N LYS A 97 2.46 -14.37 0.32
CA LYS A 97 3.63 -14.70 -0.50
C LYS A 97 4.47 -13.45 -0.73
N TYR A 98 5.69 -13.44 -0.22
CA TYR A 98 6.70 -12.41 -0.45
C TYR A 98 7.65 -12.82 -1.57
N ASP A 99 8.28 -11.83 -2.19
CA ASP A 99 9.32 -12.03 -3.20
C ASP A 99 10.61 -12.54 -2.52
N SER A 100 10.95 -13.81 -2.77
CA SER A 100 12.10 -14.48 -2.17
C SER A 100 13.45 -13.93 -2.63
N ASP A 101 13.50 -13.20 -3.74
CA ASP A 101 14.73 -12.55 -4.20
C ASP A 101 14.96 -11.22 -3.47
N ARG A 102 13.92 -10.67 -2.82
CA ARG A 102 13.96 -9.38 -2.12
C ARG A 102 13.94 -9.52 -0.60
N PHE A 103 13.29 -10.56 -0.07
CA PHE A 103 13.08 -10.73 1.37
C PHE A 103 13.54 -12.12 1.84
N SER A 104 14.20 -12.13 2.99
CA SER A 104 14.76 -13.32 3.63
C SER A 104 13.89 -13.79 4.79
N LYS A 105 14.04 -15.07 5.17
CA LYS A 105 13.39 -15.62 6.36
C LYS A 105 13.72 -14.77 7.59
N GLY A 106 12.69 -14.41 8.35
CA GLY A 106 12.78 -13.59 9.55
C GLY A 106 12.47 -12.11 9.31
N ASP A 107 12.54 -11.65 8.06
CA ASP A 107 12.26 -10.26 7.70
C ASP A 107 10.84 -9.86 8.10
N LYS A 108 10.73 -8.67 8.70
CA LYS A 108 9.47 -7.98 8.91
C LYS A 108 9.18 -7.13 7.68
N VAL A 109 7.97 -7.21 7.17
CA VAL A 109 7.59 -6.55 5.92
C VAL A 109 6.29 -5.79 6.13
N GLN A 110 6.31 -4.49 5.84
CA GLN A 110 5.09 -3.71 5.68
C GLN A 110 4.54 -3.94 4.27
N THR A 111 3.31 -4.40 4.19
CA THR A 111 2.58 -4.60 2.93
C THR A 111 1.48 -3.58 2.82
N VAL A 112 1.45 -2.86 1.71
CA VAL A 112 0.40 -1.89 1.37
C VAL A 112 -0.42 -2.45 0.21
N PHE A 113 -1.71 -2.68 0.44
CA PHE A 113 -2.66 -3.06 -0.58
C PHE A 113 -3.50 -1.86 -1.01
N ILE A 114 -3.65 -1.69 -2.33
CA ILE A 114 -4.56 -0.72 -2.92
C ILE A 114 -5.66 -1.49 -3.62
N TYR A 115 -6.88 -1.39 -3.10
CA TYR A 115 -8.02 -2.10 -3.64
C TYR A 115 -8.58 -1.44 -4.90
N ASN A 116 -9.16 -2.25 -5.78
CA ASN A 116 -9.80 -1.76 -6.99
C ASN A 116 -11.10 -1.02 -6.64
N PRO A 117 -11.18 0.31 -6.85
CA PRO A 117 -12.37 1.09 -6.51
C PRO A 117 -13.59 0.76 -7.39
N LYS A 118 -13.41 0.01 -8.49
CA LYS A 118 -14.48 -0.30 -9.45
C LYS A 118 -15.34 -1.49 -9.07
N THR A 119 -14.83 -2.32 -8.19
CA THR A 119 -15.52 -3.49 -7.66
C THR A 119 -15.77 -3.24 -6.18
N ASN A 120 -16.55 -4.11 -5.53
CA ASN A 120 -16.67 -4.15 -4.08
C ASN A 120 -16.13 -5.48 -3.53
N THR A 121 -15.38 -6.26 -4.31
CA THR A 121 -14.84 -7.54 -3.85
C THR A 121 -13.68 -7.30 -2.88
N PHE A 122 -13.66 -8.00 -1.74
CA PHE A 122 -12.68 -7.78 -0.68
C PHE A 122 -11.25 -8.23 -1.04
N ASP A 123 -11.08 -9.08 -2.06
CA ASP A 123 -9.79 -9.62 -2.51
C ASP A 123 -9.27 -9.00 -3.82
N ASP A 124 -10.01 -8.04 -4.40
CA ASP A 124 -9.63 -7.37 -5.65
C ASP A 124 -8.60 -6.26 -5.38
N VAL A 125 -7.35 -6.69 -5.17
CA VAL A 125 -6.18 -5.83 -5.01
C VAL A 125 -5.66 -5.42 -6.38
N LEU A 126 -5.60 -4.12 -6.61
CA LEU A 126 -5.09 -3.54 -7.85
C LEU A 126 -3.57 -3.37 -7.81
N TYR A 127 -3.02 -2.99 -6.65
CA TYR A 127 -1.59 -2.86 -6.43
C TYR A 127 -1.20 -3.32 -5.04
N ARG A 128 0.02 -3.85 -4.96
CA ARG A 128 0.67 -4.24 -3.73
C ARG A 128 2.08 -3.66 -3.69
N ILE A 129 2.48 -3.13 -2.54
CA ILE A 129 3.84 -2.66 -2.29
C ILE A 129 4.33 -3.34 -1.02
N ASP A 130 5.44 -4.04 -1.13
CA ASP A 130 6.11 -4.68 0.01
C ASP A 130 7.41 -3.92 0.32
N SER A 131 7.60 -3.55 1.58
CA SER A 131 8.78 -2.85 2.06
C SER A 131 9.31 -3.51 3.34
N LEU A 132 10.62 -3.71 3.40
CA LEU A 132 11.28 -4.22 4.60
C LEU A 132 11.12 -3.19 5.72
N ILE A 133 10.76 -3.66 6.90
CA ILE A 133 10.73 -2.88 8.15
C ILE A 133 11.65 -3.60 9.15
N GLU A 134 12.34 -2.83 9.99
CA GLU A 134 13.39 -3.33 10.90
C GLU A 134 12.98 -4.54 11.76
#